data_AF-A0A6S7B9Z4-F1
#
_entry.id   AF-A0A6S7B9Z4-F1
#
_cell.length_a   1.000
_cell.length_b   1.000
_cell.length_c   1.000
_cell.angle_alpha   90.00
_cell.angle_beta   90.00
_cell.angle_gamma   90.00
#
_symmetry.space_group_name_H-M   'P 1'
#
loop_
_entity.id
_entity.type
_entity.pdbx_description
1 polymer ?
#
loop_
_entity_poly.entity_id
_entity_poly.type
_entity_poly.pdbx_seq_one_letter_code
_entity_poly.pdbx_strand_id
1 'polypeptide(L)' 'MITALDSSIALAKTLEPVGSPCTDVCKLDAQTGYCNGCMRTREEIKAWKTLPDGEKLRVFELLLDRQSRRS' A
#
# COMPACT_ATOMS: atom_id res chain seq x y z
N MET A 1 -4.79 -3.47 16.77
CA MET A 1 -4.32 -2.07 16.74
C MET A 1 -4.45 -1.59 15.31
N ILE A 2 -5.14 -0.48 15.07
CA ILE A 2 -5.22 0.15 13.74
C ILE A 2 -3.85 0.77 13.46
N THR A 3 -3.20 0.39 12.37
CA THR A 3 -1.91 0.95 11.96
C THR A 3 -2.11 2.17 11.05
N ALA A 4 -1.03 2.93 10.81
CA ALA A 4 -1.06 4.02 9.84
C ALA A 4 -1.48 3.56 8.43
N LEU A 5 -1.13 2.32 8.05
CA LEU A 5 -1.48 1.76 6.74
C LEU A 5 -2.98 1.45 6.63
N ASP A 6 -3.59 0.92 7.68
CA ASP A 6 -5.04 0.66 7.72
C ASP A 6 -5.85 1.94 7.45
N SER A 7 -5.51 3.01 8.17
CA SER A 7 -6.15 4.32 8.01
C SER A 7 -5.92 4.93 6.63
N SER A 8 -4.69 4.85 6.10
CA SER A 8 -4.38 5.33 4.75
C SER A 8 -5.13 4.55 3.66
N ILE A 9 -5.27 3.22 3.79
CA ILE A 9 -6.05 2.40 2.87
C ILE A 9 -7.53 2.75 2.95
N ALA A 10 -8.07 2.95 4.16
CA ALA A 10 -9.46 3.36 4.34
C ALA A 10 -9.77 4.67 3.63
N LEU A 11 -8.90 5.69 3.78
CA LEU A 11 -9.03 6.96 3.05
C LEU A 11 -8.85 6.78 1.54
N ALA A 12 -7.88 5.99 1.11
CA ALA A 12 -7.61 5.77 -0.31
C ALA A 12 -8.81 5.13 -1.05
N LYS A 13 -9.58 4.28 -0.36
CA LYS A 13 -10.80 3.65 -0.89
C LYS A 13 -11.95 4.63 -1.11
N THR A 14 -11.97 5.79 -0.44
CA THR A 14 -13.05 6.79 -0.59
C THR A 14 -12.76 7.84 -1.67
N LEU A 15 -11.63 7.74 -2.35
CA LEU A 15 -11.22 8.68 -3.40
C LEU A 15 -11.54 8.11 -4.79
N GLU A 16 -11.93 8.98 -5.73
CA GLU A 16 -12.17 8.64 -7.13
C GLU A 16 -11.23 9.44 -8.06
N PRO A 17 -10.37 8.77 -8.85
CA PRO A 17 -10.08 7.33 -8.83
C PRO A 17 -9.40 6.90 -7.53
N VAL A 18 -9.40 5.59 -7.24
CA VAL A 18 -8.85 5.03 -5.99
C VAL A 18 -7.45 5.60 -5.70
N GLY A 19 -7.33 6.21 -4.52
CA GLY A 19 -6.16 6.98 -4.08
C GLY A 19 -4.98 6.10 -3.69
N SER A 20 -3.81 6.71 -3.41
CA SER A 20 -2.62 5.95 -3.00
C SER A 20 -2.65 5.63 -1.50
N PRO A 21 -2.27 4.41 -1.06
CA PRO A 21 -2.20 4.02 0.35
C PRO A 21 -0.87 4.48 0.99
N CYS A 22 -0.35 5.63 0.55
CA CYS A 22 0.93 6.13 1.05
C CYS A 22 0.74 6.65 2.46
N THR A 23 1.66 6.33 3.36
CA THR A 23 1.71 6.87 4.73
C THR A 23 2.79 7.95 4.88
N ASP A 24 3.22 8.54 3.76
CA ASP A 24 4.36 9.47 3.62
C ASP A 24 5.72 8.95 4.13
N VAL A 25 5.80 7.65 4.45
CA VAL A 25 7.05 6.95 4.77
C VAL A 25 7.51 6.19 3.54
N CYS A 26 8.40 6.79 2.75
CA CYS A 26 9.00 6.15 1.59
C CYS A 26 10.39 5.59 1.92
N LYS A 27 10.43 4.47 2.66
CA LYS A 27 11.67 3.76 2.96
C LYS A 27 11.53 2.30 2.57
N LEU A 28 12.15 1.90 1.44
CA LEU A 28 12.18 0.51 1.01
C LEU A 28 13.16 -0.27 1.88
N ASP A 29 12.70 -1.39 2.40
CA ASP A 29 13.53 -2.37 3.09
C ASP A 29 14.36 -3.14 2.06
N ALA A 30 15.67 -3.19 2.26
CA ALA A 30 16.60 -3.80 1.30
C ALA A 30 16.59 -5.34 1.33
N GLN A 31 16.07 -5.95 2.40
CA GLN A 31 16.00 -7.41 2.55
C GLN A 31 14.71 -7.96 1.95
N THR A 32 13.58 -7.29 2.17
CA THR A 32 12.25 -7.73 1.73
C THR A 32 11.80 -7.10 0.42
N GLY A 33 12.35 -5.92 0.06
CA GLY A 33 11.90 -5.15 -1.09
C GLY A 33 10.59 -4.38 -0.89
N TYR A 34 10.03 -4.39 0.33
CA TYR A 34 8.79 -3.69 0.67
C TYR A 34 9.04 -2.31 1.27
N CYS A 35 8.12 -1.39 1.04
CA CYS A 35 8.12 -0.09 1.70
C CYS A 35 7.73 -0.23 3.18
N ASN A 36 8.53 0.30 4.10
CA ASN A 36 8.29 0.22 5.55
C ASN A 36 7.00 0.91 6.02
N GLY A 37 6.45 1.83 5.22
CA GLY A 37 5.17 2.49 5.49
C GLY A 37 3.99 1.78 4.85
N CYS A 38 3.97 1.76 3.51
CA CYS A 38 2.83 1.26 2.74
C CYS A 38 2.93 -0.20 2.31
N MET A 39 4.00 -0.92 2.64
CA MET A 39 4.26 -2.33 2.27
C MET A 39 4.26 -2.64 0.75
N ARG A 40 4.21 -1.62 -0.10
CA ARG A 40 4.30 -1.77 -1.56
C ARG A 40 5.73 -2.03 -1.99
N THR A 41 5.89 -2.77 -3.09
CA THR A 41 7.17 -2.91 -3.79
C THR A 41 7.45 -1.69 -4.66
N ARG A 42 8.68 -1.58 -5.17
CA ARG A 42 9.07 -0.50 -6.09
C ARG A 42 8.27 -0.57 -7.40
N GLU A 43 7.95 -1.76 -7.86
CA GLU A 43 7.20 -2.05 -9.08
C GLU A 43 5.75 -1.59 -8.92
N GLU A 44 5.11 -1.93 -7.79
CA GLU A 44 3.74 -1.48 -7.47
C GLU A 44 3.66 0.05 -7.34
N ILE A 45 4.68 0.69 -6.75
CA ILE A 45 4.75 2.16 -6.65
C ILE A 45 4.82 2.78 -8.06
N LYS A 46 5.62 2.23 -8.97
CA LYS A 46 5.73 2.71 -10.36
C LYS A 46 4.44 2.49 -11.15
N ALA A 47 3.81 1.32 -11.01
CA ALA A 47 2.59 0.96 -11.73
C ALA A 47 1.32 1.60 -11.15
N TRP A 48 1.37 2.22 -9.96
CA TRP A 48 0.18 2.68 -9.24
C TRP A 48 -0.77 3.56 -10.05
N LYS A 49 -0.22 4.53 -10.79
CA LYS A 49 -1.01 5.48 -11.59
C LYS A 49 -1.71 4.84 -12.78
N THR A 50 -1.20 3.71 -13.27
CA THR A 50 -1.72 2.99 -14.44
C THR A 50 -2.59 1.79 -14.07
N LEU A 51 -2.63 1.42 -12.79
CA LEU A 51 -3.46 0.31 -12.31
C LEU A 51 -4.96 0.68 -12.34
N PRO A 52 -5.82 -0.22 -12.84
CA PRO A 52 -7.27 -0.08 -12.67
C PRO A 52 -7.66 -0.10 -11.20
N ASP A 53 -8.77 0.56 -10.85
CA ASP A 53 -9.23 0.65 -9.47
C ASP A 53 -9.52 -0.73 -8.84
N GLY A 54 -10.03 -1.68 -9.62
CA GLY A 54 -10.19 -3.07 -9.15
C GLY A 54 -8.87 -3.75 -8.76
N GLU A 55 -7.78 -3.49 -9.48
CA GLU A 55 -6.45 -4.02 -9.14
C GLU A 55 -5.85 -3.28 -7.94
N LYS A 56 -6.07 -1.97 -7.82
CA LYS A 56 -5.64 -1.19 -6.64
C LYS A 56 -6.26 -1.74 -5.35
N LEU A 57 -7.53 -2.13 -5.38
CA LEU A 57 -8.21 -2.74 -4.25
C LEU A 57 -7.60 -4.09 -3.87
N ARG A 58 -7.25 -4.94 -4.85
CA ARG A 58 -6.51 -6.19 -4.61
C ARG A 58 -5.15 -5.94 -3.99
N VAL A 59 -4.43 -4.92 -4.48
CA VAL A 59 -3.14 -4.53 -3.89
C VAL A 59 -3.34 -4.18 -2.42
N PHE A 60 -4.36 -3.40 -2.03
CA PHE A 60 -4.60 -3.08 -0.61
C PHE A 60 -4.72 -4.31 0.29
N GLU A 61 -5.44 -5.35 -0.14
CA GLU A 61 -5.56 -6.60 0.60
C GLU A 61 -4.18 -7.28 0.77
N LEU A 62 -3.37 -7.32 -0.28
CA LEU A 62 -2.00 -7.82 -0.21
C LEU A 62 -1.11 -7.00 0.73
N LEU A 63 -1.27 -5.68 0.79
CA LEU A 63 -0.49 -4.82 1.68
C LEU A 63 -0.77 -5.11 3.15
N LEU A 64 -2.05 -5.31 3.49
CA LEU A 64 -2.47 -5.66 4.85
C LEU A 64 -1.96 -7.05 5.26
N ASP A 65 -2.00 -8.03 4.35
CA ASP A 65 -1.43 -9.35 4.58
C ASP A 65 0.11 -9.31 4.75
N ARG A 66 0.82 -8.54 3.91
CA ARG A 66 2.28 -8.33 4.09
C ARG A 66 2.58 -7.66 5.43
N GLN A 67 1.75 -6.72 5.85
CA GLN A 67 1.92 -6.02 7.12
C GLN A 67 1.71 -6.96 8.32
N SER A 68 0.71 -7.84 8.27
CA SER A 68 0.44 -8.81 9.33
C SER A 68 1.58 -9.82 9.49
N ARG A 69 2.23 -10.21 8.39
CA ARG A 69 3.40 -11.10 8.37
C ARG A 69 4.70 -10.44 8.84
N ARG A 70 4.72 -9.10 9.00
CA ARG A 70 5.88 -8.36 9.54
C ARG A 70 5.96 -8.43 11.07
N SER A 71 5.00 -9.10 11.71
CA SER A 71 4.93 -9.36 13.15
C SER A 71 5.86 -10.47 13.60
#